data_AF-A0A955M6X3-F1
#
_entry.id   AF-A0A955M6X3-F1
#
_cell.length_a   1.000
_cell.length_b   1.000
_cell.length_c   1.000
_cell.angle_alpha   90.00
_cell.angle_beta   90.00
_cell.angle_gamma   90.00
#
_symmetry.space_group_name_H-M   'P 1'
#
loop_
_entity.id
_entity.type
_entity.pdbx_description
1 polymer ?
#
loop_
_entity_poly.entity_id
_entity_poly.type
_entity_poly.pdbx_seq_one_letter_code
_entity_poly.pdbx_strand_id
1 'polypeptide(L)' 'MDLELIRRALGWCCVFHLVLLFYWAMMIMFAQDLVHRLHNKWFPLSREDFVRLHYVLLGTYKIIAITFAFIPYFALRMIA' A
#
# COMPACT_ATOMS: atom_id res chain seq x y z
N MET A 1 -24.17 -6.93 -13.80
CA MET A 1 -22.84 -6.29 -13.80
C MET A 1 -21.93 -7.21 -14.59
N ASP A 2 -21.17 -6.69 -15.54
CA ASP A 2 -20.31 -7.49 -16.41
C ASP A 2 -19.09 -8.01 -15.62
N LEU A 3 -18.79 -9.32 -15.72
CA LEU A 3 -17.63 -9.93 -15.08
C LEU A 3 -16.32 -9.30 -15.58
N GLU A 4 -16.31 -8.87 -16.84
CA GLU A 4 -15.20 -8.14 -17.43
C GLU A 4 -15.00 -6.77 -16.77
N LEU A 5 -16.09 -6.07 -16.42
CA LEU A 5 -16.00 -4.79 -15.70
C LEU A 5 -15.39 -4.98 -14.31
N ILE A 6 -15.84 -6.00 -13.55
CA ILE A 6 -15.27 -6.32 -12.23
C ILE A 6 -13.79 -6.63 -12.35
N ARG A 7 -13.42 -7.48 -13.31
CA ARG A 7 -12.04 -7.90 -13.54
C ARG A 7 -11.13 -6.71 -13.88
N ARG A 8 -11.60 -5.79 -14.73
CA ARG A 8 -10.86 -4.55 -15.07
C ARG A 8 -10.74 -3.62 -13.88
N ALA A 9 -11.80 -3.47 -13.08
CA ALA A 9 -11.77 -2.65 -11.86
C ALA A 9 -10.75 -3.21 -10.86
N LEU A 10 -10.78 -4.52 -10.56
CA LEU A 10 -9.82 -5.18 -9.67
C LEU A 10 -8.37 -5.09 -10.20
N GLY A 11 -8.19 -5.16 -11.53
CA GLY A 11 -6.88 -4.94 -12.15
C GLY A 11 -6.32 -3.55 -11.87
N TRP A 12 -7.14 -2.50 -12.02
CA TRP A 12 -6.74 -1.14 -11.66
C TRP A 12 -6.53 -0.97 -10.14
N CYS A 13 -7.33 -1.62 -9.29
CA CYS A 13 -7.08 -1.64 -7.85
C CYS A 13 -5.69 -2.22 -7.53
N CYS A 14 -5.29 -3.32 -8.18
CA CYS A 14 -3.94 -3.88 -8.01
C CYS A 14 -2.84 -2.87 -8.38
N VAL A 15 -3.01 -2.16 -9.52
CA VAL A 15 -2.06 -1.12 -9.95
C VAL A 15 -1.96 -0.01 -8.91
N PHE A 16 -3.08 0.54 -8.44
CA PHE A 16 -3.06 1.62 -7.45
C PHE A 16 -2.47 1.18 -6.10
N HIS A 17 -2.77 -0.04 -5.64
CA HIS A 17 -2.14 -0.58 -4.44
C HIS A 17 -0.62 -0.72 -4.59
N LEU A 18 -0.13 -1.18 -5.75
CA LEU A 18 1.32 -1.26 -6.02
C LEU A 18 1.96 0.11 -6.05
N VAL A 19 1.36 1.08 -6.75
CA VAL A 19 1.88 2.45 -6.82
C VAL A 19 1.98 3.05 -5.43
N LEU A 20 0.94 2.89 -4.59
CA LEU A 20 0.97 3.43 -3.23
C LEU A 20 2.01 2.73 -2.36
N LEU A 21 2.09 1.39 -2.38
CA LEU A 21 3.10 0.63 -1.64
C LEU A 21 4.52 1.02 -2.06
N PHE A 22 4.75 1.16 -3.35
CA PHE A 22 6.05 1.55 -3.89
C PHE A 22 6.39 2.99 -3.51
N TYR A 23 5.47 3.93 -3.72
CA TYR A 23 5.66 5.32 -3.30
C TYR A 23 5.96 5.43 -1.82
N TRP A 24 5.17 4.77 -0.96
CA TRP A 24 5.39 4.75 0.49
C TRP A 24 6.78 4.18 0.81
N ALA A 25 7.13 3.01 0.30
CA ALA A 25 8.44 2.40 0.53
C ALA A 25 9.59 3.31 0.08
N MET A 26 9.50 3.93 -1.11
CA MET A 26 10.50 4.86 -1.63
C MET A 26 10.66 6.09 -0.74
N MET A 27 9.55 6.67 -0.27
CA MET A 27 9.57 7.82 0.63
C MET A 27 10.24 7.50 1.97
N ILE A 28 10.03 6.29 2.51
CA ILE A 28 10.64 5.89 3.78
C ILE A 28 12.10 5.45 3.60
N MET A 29 12.47 4.82 2.47
CA MET A 29 13.85 4.41 2.23
C MET A 29 14.77 5.59 1.87
N PHE A 30 14.31 6.52 1.03
CA PHE A 30 15.16 7.58 0.48
C PHE A 30 14.92 8.96 1.09
N ALA A 31 13.73 9.20 1.66
CA ALA A 31 13.35 10.50 2.19
C ALA A 31 12.92 10.43 3.67
N GLN A 32 13.40 9.44 4.43
CA GLN A 32 12.99 9.20 5.82
C GLN A 32 13.06 10.46 6.69
N ASP A 33 14.16 11.21 6.60
CA ASP A 33 14.36 12.43 7.39
C ASP A 33 13.36 13.53 7.03
N LEU A 34 13.03 13.67 5.75
CA LEU A 34 12.03 14.64 5.28
C LEU A 34 10.64 14.26 5.80
N VAL A 35 10.27 12.99 5.64
CA VAL A 35 8.96 12.48 6.07
C VAL A 35 8.82 12.55 7.58
N HIS A 36 9.87 12.18 8.33
CA HIS A 36 9.90 12.29 9.79
C HIS A 36 9.74 13.73 10.23
N ARG A 37 10.53 14.68 9.69
CA ARG A 37 10.37 16.11 10.02
C ARG A 37 8.97 16.64 9.73
N LEU A 38 8.35 16.21 8.62
CA LEU A 38 7.00 16.64 8.27
C LEU A 38 5.97 16.13 9.27
N HIS A 39 5.99 14.82 9.58
CA HIS A 39 5.04 14.21 10.51
C HIS A 39 5.27 14.67 11.96
N ASN A 40 6.53 14.88 12.35
CA ASN A 40 6.90 15.28 13.71
C ASN A 40 6.37 16.67 14.10
N LYS A 41 6.00 17.51 13.12
CA LYS A 41 5.33 18.80 13.37
C LYS A 41 3.93 18.65 13.95
N TRP A 42 3.23 17.56 13.61
CA TRP A 42 1.88 17.28 14.07
C TRP A 42 1.84 16.23 15.17
N PHE A 43 2.77 15.26 15.12
CA PHE A 43 2.83 14.14 16.05
C PHE A 43 4.28 13.95 16.52
N PRO A 44 4.63 14.40 17.74
CA PRO A 44 5.97 14.20 18.27
C PRO A 44 6.25 12.69 18.41
N LEU A 45 7.09 12.16 17.54
CA LEU A 45 7.44 10.76 17.42
C LEU A 45 8.95 10.60 17.47
N SER A 46 9.42 9.65 18.30
CA SER A 46 10.81 9.25 18.26
C SER A 46 11.16 8.67 16.87
N ARG A 47 12.43 8.73 16.47
CA ARG A 47 12.87 8.13 15.20
C ARG A 47 12.62 6.63 15.16
N GLU A 48 12.77 5.94 16.29
CA GLU A 48 12.53 4.51 16.39
C GLU A 48 11.04 4.17 16.18
N ASP A 49 10.14 4.89 16.85
CA ASP A 49 8.70 4.68 16.72
C ASP A 49 8.22 5.00 15.32
N PHE A 50 8.78 6.05 14.70
CA PHE A 50 8.47 6.40 13.32
C PHE A 50 8.80 5.24 12.36
N VAL A 51 10.00 4.67 12.44
CA VAL A 51 10.41 3.55 11.59
C VAL A 51 9.55 2.32 11.86
N ARG A 52 9.35 1.99 13.15
CA ARG A 52 8.54 0.84 13.57
C ARG A 52 7.11 0.94 13.06
N LEU A 53 6.48 2.10 13.22
CA LEU A 53 5.10 2.33 12.78
C LEU A 53 4.96 2.24 11.26
N HIS A 54 5.88 2.84 10.50
CA HIS A 54 5.83 2.77 9.03
C HIS A 54 6.04 1.34 8.54
N TYR A 55 6.92 0.55 9.17
CA TYR A 55 7.11 -0.85 8.83
C TYR A 55 5.85 -1.68 9.07
N VAL A 56 5.22 -1.52 10.24
CA VAL A 56 3.96 -2.20 10.58
C VAL A 56 2.86 -1.79 9.61
N LEU A 57 2.68 -0.50 9.36
CA LEU A 57 1.65 0.00 8.45
C LEU A 57 1.86 -0.46 7.00
N LEU A 58 3.10 -0.46 6.50
CA LEU A 58 3.45 -1.02 5.19
C LEU A 58 3.06 -2.50 5.11
N GLY A 59 3.39 -3.29 6.13
CA GLY A 59 3.03 -4.70 6.21
C GLY A 59 1.53 -4.93 6.23
N THR A 60 0.80 -4.23 7.11
CA THR A 60 -0.66 -4.32 7.22
C THR A 60 -1.35 -3.90 5.93
N TYR A 61 -0.94 -2.78 5.33
CA TYR A 61 -1.50 -2.30 4.08
C TYR A 61 -1.22 -3.27 2.92
N LYS A 62 -0.03 -3.88 2.87
CA LYS A 62 0.31 -4.92 1.89
C LYS A 62 -0.62 -6.12 2.00
N ILE A 63 -0.93 -6.57 3.22
CA ILE A 63 -1.88 -7.68 3.44
C ILE A 63 -3.27 -7.30 2.95
N ILE A 64 -3.76 -6.10 3.27
CA ILE A 64 -5.06 -5.59 2.79
C ILE A 64 -5.10 -5.58 1.26
N ALA A 65 -4.08 -5.01 0.62
CA ALA A 65 -4.00 -4.99 -0.84
C ALA A 65 -4.07 -6.40 -1.43
N ILE A 66 -3.27 -7.33 -0.91
CA ILE A 66 -3.24 -8.73 -1.38
C ILE A 66 -4.62 -9.37 -1.26
N THR A 67 -5.23 -9.29 -0.08
CA THR A 67 -6.51 -9.95 0.22
C THR A 67 -7.67 -9.38 -0.60
N PHE A 68 -7.75 -8.06 -0.74
CA PHE A 68 -8.93 -7.40 -1.31
C PHE A 68 -8.79 -7.01 -2.78
N ALA A 69 -7.58 -7.02 -3.35
CA ALA A 69 -7.37 -6.71 -4.77
C ALA A 69 -6.68 -7.83 -5.53
N PHE A 70 -5.49 -8.29 -5.09
CA PHE A 70 -4.70 -9.26 -5.86
C PHE A 70 -5.36 -10.63 -5.93
N ILE A 71 -5.71 -11.19 -4.77
CA ILE A 71 -6.36 -12.51 -4.69
C ILE A 71 -7.64 -12.54 -5.56
N PRO A 72 -8.61 -11.62 -5.42
CA PRO A 72 -9.82 -11.66 -6.23
C PRO A 72 -9.55 -11.39 -7.72
N TYR A 73 -8.59 -10.50 -8.06
CA TYR A 73 -8.20 -10.29 -9.45
C TYR A 73 -7.66 -11.58 -10.10
N PHE A 74 -6.73 -12.26 -9.43
CA PHE A 74 -6.14 -13.50 -9.93
C PHE A 74 -7.17 -14.63 -9.95
N ALA A 75 -8.03 -14.73 -8.95
CA ALA A 75 -9.13 -15.69 -8.94
C ALA A 75 -10.00 -15.55 -10.19
N LEU A 76 -10.43 -14.32 -10.52
CA LEU A 76 -11.20 -14.07 -11.73
C LEU A 76 -10.43 -14.42 -13.01
N ARG A 77 -9.14 -14.10 -13.09
CA ARG A 77 -8.28 -14.44 -14.24
C ARG A 77 -8.07 -15.95 -14.44
N MET A 78 -8.28 -16.75 -13.40
CA MET A 78 -8.15 -18.22 -13.49
C MET A 78 -9.45 -18.90 -13.92
N ILE A 79 -10.61 -18.31 -13.61
CA ILE A 79 -11.92 -18.93 -13.85
C ILE A 79 -12.69 -18.31 -15.02
N ALA A 80 -12.26 -17.15 -15.52
CA ALA A 80 -12.95 -16.37 -16.55
C ALA A 80 -11.99 -15.67 -17.53
#